data_AF-A0A4U2EF74-F1
#
_entry.id   AF-A0A4U2EF74-F1
#
_cell.length_a   1.000
_cell.length_b   1.000
_cell.length_c   1.000
_cell.angle_alpha   90.00
_cell.angle_beta   90.00
_cell.angle_gamma   90.00
#
_symmetry.space_group_name_H-M   'P 1'
#
loop_
_entity.id
_entity.type
_entity.pdbx_description
1 polymer ?
#
loop_
_entity_poly.entity_id
_entity_poly.type
_entity_poly.pdbx_seq_one_letter_code
_entity_poly.pdbx_strand_id
1 'polypeptide(L)' 'MTASITYTNNALFTAEEQATLAHAADILKSKLIISEQPALTSPTLVKTFCQHSLATKEHEVFGVIFLDNQHRVRSTAE' A
#
# COMPACT_ATOMS: atom_id res chain seq x y z
N MET A 1 10.91 -39.29 -28.67
CA MET A 1 10.58 -38.14 -29.53
C MET A 1 9.77 -37.17 -28.69
N THR A 2 10.42 -36.18 -28.07
CA THR A 2 9.74 -35.17 -27.25
C THR A 2 9.89 -33.83 -27.96
N ALA A 3 8.79 -33.37 -28.55
CA ALA A 3 8.72 -32.09 -29.26
C ALA A 3 8.95 -30.96 -28.25
N SER A 4 10.03 -30.21 -28.43
CA SER A 4 10.25 -28.96 -27.72
C SER A 4 9.30 -27.92 -28.29
N ILE A 5 8.28 -27.55 -27.52
CA ILE A 5 7.37 -26.45 -27.86
C ILE A 5 8.15 -25.16 -27.64
N THR A 6 8.61 -24.57 -28.74
CA THR A 6 9.19 -23.23 -28.74
C THR A 6 8.06 -22.24 -28.49
N TYR A 7 7.90 -21.76 -27.25
CA TYR A 7 7.03 -20.63 -26.96
C TYR A 7 7.62 -19.39 -27.64
N THR A 8 7.08 -19.04 -28.79
CA THR A 8 7.28 -17.72 -29.39
C THR A 8 6.73 -16.69 -28.41
N ASN A 9 7.63 -15.92 -27.80
CA ASN A 9 7.31 -14.72 -27.03
C ASN A 9 6.72 -13.65 -27.96
N ASN A 10 5.50 -13.86 -28.45
CA ASN A 10 4.67 -12.77 -28.91
C ASN A 10 4.05 -12.16 -27.67
N ALA A 11 4.36 -10.90 -27.42
CA ALA A 11 3.74 -10.12 -26.35
C ALA A 11 2.22 -10.35 -26.40
N LEU A 12 1.69 -10.99 -25.36
CA LEU A 12 0.31 -11.44 -25.26
C LEU A 12 -0.69 -10.28 -25.29
N PHE A 13 -0.17 -9.07 -25.11
CA PHE A 13 -0.87 -7.81 -25.07
C PHE A 13 -0.17 -6.81 -25.99
N THR A 14 -0.96 -6.02 -26.70
CA THR A 14 -0.48 -4.83 -27.41
C THR A 14 0.11 -3.83 -26.42
N ALA A 15 0.89 -2.87 -26.93
CA ALA A 15 1.47 -1.82 -26.09
C ALA A 15 0.38 -1.00 -25.34
N GLU A 16 -0.77 -0.81 -25.97
CA GLU A 16 -1.92 -0.12 -25.37
C GLU A 16 -2.57 -0.95 -24.25
N GLU A 17 -2.79 -2.25 -24.48
CA GLU A 17 -3.31 -3.16 -23.45
C GLU A 17 -2.34 -3.28 -22.27
N GLN A 18 -1.03 -3.32 -22.52
CA GLN A 18 -0.02 -3.35 -21.47
C GLN A 18 0.01 -2.05 -20.66
N ALA A 19 -0.15 -0.89 -21.31
CA ALA A 19 -0.27 0.40 -20.64
C ALA A 19 -1.55 0.48 -19.78
N THR A 20 -2.65 -0.08 -20.29
CA THR A 20 -3.93 -0.16 -19.56
C THR A 20 -3.80 -1.06 -18.33
N LEU A 21 -3.16 -2.22 -18.46
CA LEU A 21 -2.90 -3.13 -17.34
C LEU A 21 -1.98 -2.50 -16.28
N ALA A 22 -0.94 -1.77 -16.71
CA ALA A 22 -0.06 -1.05 -15.79
C ALA A 22 -0.85 0.03 -15.01
N HIS A 23 -1.69 0.79 -15.69
CA HIS A 23 -2.53 1.79 -15.05
C HIS A 23 -3.53 1.17 -14.06
N ALA A 24 -4.18 0.05 -14.44
CA ALA A 24 -5.06 -0.69 -13.55
C ALA A 24 -4.32 -1.21 -12.31
N ALA A 25 -3.08 -1.70 -12.48
CA ALA A 25 -2.24 -2.15 -11.37
C ALA A 25 -1.90 -1.00 -10.41
N ASP A 26 -1.61 0.19 -10.92
CA ASP A 26 -1.37 1.38 -10.09
C ASP A 26 -2.61 1.81 -9.32
N ILE A 27 -3.79 1.79 -9.96
CA ILE A 27 -5.06 2.04 -9.28
C ILE A 27 -5.25 1.01 -8.16
N LEU A 28 -5.12 -0.28 -8.46
CA LEU A 28 -5.28 -1.35 -7.47
C LEU A 28 -4.29 -1.19 -6.31
N LYS A 29 -3.01 -0.94 -6.59
CA LYS A 29 -1.99 -0.67 -5.58
C LYS A 29 -2.38 0.51 -4.69
N SER A 30 -2.83 1.61 -5.28
CA SER A 30 -3.26 2.80 -4.53
C SER A 30 -4.46 2.54 -3.62
N LYS A 31 -5.33 1.57 -3.95
CA LYS A 31 -6.53 1.23 -3.19
C LYS A 31 -6.31 0.09 -2.19
N LEU A 32 -5.49 -0.90 -2.52
CA LEU A 32 -5.12 -2.02 -1.64
C LEU A 32 -4.35 -1.56 -0.41
N ILE A 33 -3.40 -0.62 -0.58
CA ILE A 33 -2.64 -0.04 0.54
C ILE A 33 -3.56 0.62 1.57
N ILE A 34 -4.69 1.20 1.13
CA ILE A 34 -5.68 1.84 2.01
C ILE A 34 -6.58 0.80 2.69
N SER A 35 -6.80 -0.35 2.05
CA SER A 35 -7.71 -1.38 2.56
C SER A 35 -7.08 -2.26 3.64
N GLU A 36 -5.77 -2.46 3.61
CA GLU A 36 -5.07 -3.35 4.55
C GLU A 36 -4.57 -2.63 5.82
N GLN A 37 -4.70 -1.30 5.90
CA GLN A 37 -4.30 -0.59 7.10
C GLN A 37 -5.31 -0.85 8.24
N PRO A 38 -4.85 -1.36 9.39
CA PRO A 38 -5.72 -1.58 10.53
C PRO A 38 -6.28 -0.24 11.03
N ALA A 39 -7.59 -0.20 11.25
CA ALA A 39 -8.26 0.98 11.77
C ALA A 39 -7.90 1.20 13.25
N LEU A 40 -7.57 2.44 13.62
CA LEU A 40 -7.27 2.84 14.99
C LEU A 40 -8.56 3.11 15.76
N THR A 41 -9.27 2.04 16.11
CA THR A 41 -10.60 2.12 16.74
C THR A 41 -10.57 2.20 18.27
N SER A 42 -9.39 2.15 18.89
CA SER A 42 -9.25 2.25 20.35
C SER A 42 -7.97 3.00 20.75
N PRO A 43 -7.94 3.63 21.94
CA PRO A 43 -6.74 4.29 22.45
C PRO A 43 -5.52 3.36 22.55
N THR A 44 -5.75 2.07 22.84
CA THR A 44 -4.69 1.06 22.89
C THR A 44 -4.01 0.88 21.54
N LEU A 45 -4.78 0.83 20.44
CA LEU A 45 -4.23 0.73 19.09
C LEU A 45 -3.44 1.99 18.70
N VAL A 46 -3.93 3.17 19.07
CA VAL A 46 -3.21 4.44 18.86
C VAL A 46 -1.89 4.45 19.63
N LYS A 47 -1.88 3.98 20.88
CA LYS A 47 -0.66 3.85 21.68
C LYS A 47 0.37 2.95 21.00
N THR A 48 -0.03 1.74 20.58
CA THR A 48 0.86 0.81 19.89
C THR A 48 1.39 1.40 18.59
N PHE A 49 0.53 2.08 17.81
CA PHE A 49 0.93 2.78 16.60
C PHE A 49 2.00 3.85 16.88
N CYS A 50 1.77 4.73 17.86
CA CYS A 50 2.74 5.76 18.23
C CYS A 50 4.04 5.16 18.75
N GLN A 51 3.98 4.08 19.54
CA GLN A 51 5.18 3.39 20.03
C GLN A 51 6.05 2.87 18.88
N HIS A 52 5.44 2.35 17.81
CA HIS A 52 6.20 1.91 16.63
C HIS A 52 6.66 3.09 15.76
N SER A 53 5.78 4.07 15.51
CA SER A 53 6.07 5.21 14.63
C SER A 53 7.11 6.17 15.22
N LEU A 54 7.11 6.35 16.53
CA LEU A 54 7.97 7.29 17.25
C LEU A 54 9.15 6.60 17.94
N ALA A 55 9.29 5.27 17.82
CA ALA A 55 10.36 4.51 18.49
C ALA A 55 11.77 5.06 18.22
N THR A 56 11.99 5.66 17.05
CA THR A 56 13.28 6.22 16.63
C THR A 56 13.51 7.65 17.11
N LYS A 57 12.54 8.27 17.80
CA LYS A 57 12.61 9.64 18.31
C LYS A 57 12.91 9.61 19.80
N GLU A 58 14.09 10.06 20.19
CA GLU A 58 14.54 10.07 21.59
C GLU A 58 14.04 11.29 22.38
N HIS A 59 13.36 12.24 21.72
CA HIS A 59 12.87 13.49 22.31
C HIS A 59 11.34 13.59 22.21
N GLU A 60 10.77 14.49 23.00
CA GLU A 60 9.33 14.78 22.95
C GLU A 60 8.96 15.44 21.61
N VAL A 61 7.93 14.91 20.94
CA VAL A 61 7.46 15.37 19.64
C VAL A 61 5.95 15.65 19.69
N PHE A 62 5.51 16.66 18.95
CA PHE A 62 4.10 16.97 18.76
C PHE A 62 3.67 16.57 17.36
N GLY A 63 3.00 15.42 17.24
CA GLY A 63 2.55 14.90 15.96
C GLY A 63 1.04 14.94 15.76
N VAL A 64 0.64 14.83 14.50
CA VAL A 64 -0.74 14.66 14.04
C VAL A 64 -0.84 13.39 13.20
N ILE A 65 -1.92 12.64 13.42
CA ILE A 65 -2.28 11.47 12.63
C ILE A 65 -3.52 11.84 11.81
N PHE A 66 -3.41 11.78 10.48
CA PHE A 66 -4.53 12.02 9.58
C PHE A 66 -5.26 10.71 9.30
N LEU A 67 -6.55 10.67 9.58
CA LEU A 67 -7.38 9.48 9.40
C LEU A 67 -8.35 9.64 8.23
N ASP A 68 -8.71 8.52 7.60
CA ASP A 68 -9.88 8.47 6.73
C ASP A 68 -11.19 8.28 7.54
N ASN A 69 -12.32 8.25 6.83
CA ASN A 69 -13.64 8.04 7.41
C ASN A 69 -13.86 6.63 8.03
N GLN A 70 -12.88 5.74 7.93
CA GLN A 70 -12.87 4.40 8.52
C GLN A 70 -11.85 4.29 9.66
N HIS A 71 -11.32 5.41 10.15
CA HIS A 71 -10.29 5.49 11.19
C HIS A 71 -8.96 4.84 10.80
N ARG A 72 -8.63 4.76 9.51
CA ARG A 72 -7.34 4.23 9.02
C ARG A 72 -6.34 5.37 8.80
N VAL A 73 -5.07 5.10 9.07
CA VAL A 73 -4.00 6.11 8.99
C VAL A 73 -3.63 6.44 7.55
N ARG A 74 -3.93 7.64 7.10
CA ARG A 74 -3.58 8.13 5.75
C ARG A 74 -2.17 8.69 5.69
N SER A 75 -1.78 9.43 6.72
CA SER A 75 -0.45 10.02 6.87
C SER A 75 -0.21 10.43 8.32
N THR A 76 1.05 10.65 8.65
CA THR A 76 1.50 11.23 9.92
C THR A 76 2.40 12.44 9.65
N ALA A 77 2.38 13.40 10.55
CA ALA A 77 3.30 14.53 10.58
C ALA A 77 3.75 14.77 12.02
N GLU A 78 5.01 15.11 12.23
CA GLU A 78 5.69 15.25 13.52
C GLU A 78 6.74 16.36 13.45
#